data_AF-A0A7C7PVN1-F1
#
_entry.id   AF-A0A7C7PVN1-F1
#
_cell.length_a   1.000
_cell.length_b   1.000
_cell.length_c   1.000
_cell.angle_alpha   90.00
_cell.angle_beta   90.00
_cell.angle_gamma   90.00
#
_symmetry.space_group_name_H-M   'P 1'
#
loop_
_entity.id
_entity.type
_entity.pdbx_description
1 polymer ?
#
loop_
_entity_poly.entity_id
_entity_poly.type
_entity_poly.pdbx_seq_one_letter_code
_entity_poly.pdbx_strand_id
1 'polypeptide(L)'
;PPYYQGYWLERPVGRAYLERLGKLIPKDVIVIWTGPVTRSLEIKEDDLERYATVIGRVPMLWDNTVYAHRNRYGYDPRHPHYLFDTFATKYPSTFPERTLGITYNWNISNPIALVGGINTADYLWNPDAYDPQRSLRDALAIVAGSNCVDDLLAFREAYYEIFDAVTANRIVENTSKLMAAERTLTQVYQRLSAKCDNREFVSALEGRLRYAQKLLTPVKTSLELIHHAHKSQLVDLNFKHGDWRRSSEGKWSCSVLDNAVEFSFPSRTRSFAGAYAQLSRHITVPKSPTGKYYLAFGVTDNYRNAGTPPRAWPGYMFKQVLVNGEVVWEDDVEGDEPIEQRVLQIIEVTDALKDEREAVIAFRAMDKRGVSNMSVRIQFSAPLITAGPFELLYRTVEIPGAPVLNVRKEISVLLRIRPTAIGRRQGLYIKMPPIQYFGYLHERGTVTLGIFINGKEYRVNSKTQLQAGRTYHIAFTYDGRRMRIFVNGRLEGERRTTGAIDDGHGNLFIGSYRNMAQPFEGEIEELKLFARCLSSNEIQTDATAQFALEVKAQSLPMGLIGWWRPAREKLIARDYSGNANDGSIYWRWGIQ
;
A
#
# COMPACT_ATOMS: atom_id res chain seq x y z
N PRO A 1 -36.87 1.46 3.12
CA PRO A 1 -37.13 0.08 2.62
C PRO A 1 -35.81 -0.58 2.20
N PRO A 2 -35.71 -1.92 2.03
CA PRO A 2 -34.47 -2.57 1.53
C PRO A 2 -34.01 -2.02 0.18
N TYR A 3 -34.97 -1.64 -0.68
CA TYR A 3 -34.73 -1.00 -1.97
C TYR A 3 -34.95 0.51 -1.89
N TYR A 4 -34.07 1.23 -1.18
CA TYR A 4 -34.21 2.68 -0.92
C TYR A 4 -33.61 3.59 -2.01
N GLN A 5 -33.01 3.02 -3.06
CA GLN A 5 -32.37 3.74 -4.17
C GLN A 5 -33.22 3.67 -5.44
N GLY A 6 -33.19 4.73 -6.26
CA GLY A 6 -33.92 4.81 -7.54
C GLY A 6 -33.52 3.72 -8.54
N TYR A 7 -32.29 3.24 -8.51
CA TYR A 7 -31.81 2.07 -9.26
C TYR A 7 -32.75 0.85 -9.21
N TRP A 8 -33.49 0.67 -8.10
CA TRP A 8 -34.41 -0.45 -7.93
C TRP A 8 -35.80 -0.22 -8.52
N LEU A 9 -36.18 1.01 -8.84
CA LEU A 9 -37.47 1.35 -9.48
C LEU A 9 -37.59 0.77 -10.89
N GLU A 10 -36.45 0.47 -11.52
CA GLU A 10 -36.36 -0.03 -12.90
C GLU A 10 -36.09 -1.54 -12.96
N ARG A 11 -35.73 -2.16 -11.84
CA ARG A 11 -35.45 -3.60 -11.79
C ARG A 11 -36.69 -4.39 -11.40
N PRO A 12 -37.04 -5.49 -12.10
CA PRO A 12 -38.30 -6.20 -11.87
C PRO A 12 -38.57 -6.54 -10.41
N VAL A 13 -37.57 -7.07 -9.70
CA VAL A 13 -37.70 -7.46 -8.29
C VAL A 13 -37.89 -6.25 -7.37
N GLY A 14 -37.09 -5.20 -7.58
CA GLY A 14 -37.15 -3.98 -6.77
C GLY A 14 -38.45 -3.21 -7.00
N ARG A 15 -38.85 -3.07 -8.26
CA ARG A 15 -40.09 -2.41 -8.68
C ARG A 15 -41.31 -3.09 -8.11
N ALA A 16 -41.45 -4.41 -8.28
CA ALA A 16 -42.58 -5.16 -7.74
C ALA A 16 -42.69 -5.05 -6.21
N TYR A 17 -41.55 -5.03 -5.51
CA TYR A 17 -41.52 -4.80 -4.06
C TYR A 17 -42.03 -3.39 -3.71
N LEU A 18 -41.54 -2.35 -4.40
CA LEU A 18 -41.87 -0.95 -4.10
C LEU A 18 -43.32 -0.60 -4.46
N GLU A 19 -43.85 -1.13 -5.57
CA GLU A 19 -45.27 -1.02 -5.92
C GLU A 19 -46.16 -1.66 -4.85
N ARG A 20 -45.79 -2.86 -4.38
CA ARG A 20 -46.51 -3.55 -3.31
C ARG A 20 -46.43 -2.79 -1.98
N LEU A 21 -45.24 -2.28 -1.64
CA LEU A 21 -45.03 -1.46 -0.45
C LEU A 21 -45.96 -0.24 -0.47
N GLY A 22 -45.96 0.52 -1.57
CA GLY A 22 -46.76 1.73 -1.74
C GLY A 22 -48.27 1.50 -1.62
N LYS A 23 -48.75 0.35 -2.12
CA LYS A 23 -50.16 -0.10 -2.03
C LYS A 23 -50.57 -0.54 -0.63
N LEU A 24 -49.70 -1.25 0.10
CA LEU A 24 -50.09 -1.96 1.32
C LEU A 24 -49.84 -1.17 2.61
N ILE A 25 -48.82 -0.31 2.66
CA ILE A 25 -48.56 0.44 3.90
C ILE A 25 -49.57 1.60 4.05
N PRO A 26 -49.92 2.02 5.28
CA PRO A 26 -50.79 3.19 5.51
C PRO A 26 -50.25 4.47 4.84
N LYS A 27 -51.13 5.36 4.35
CA LYS A 27 -50.73 6.52 3.51
C LYS A 27 -49.98 7.62 4.26
N ASP A 28 -50.16 7.69 5.58
CA ASP A 28 -49.46 8.56 6.52
C ASP A 28 -48.03 8.10 6.86
N VAL A 29 -47.66 6.85 6.51
CA VAL A 29 -46.29 6.37 6.66
C VAL A 29 -45.37 7.01 5.61
N ILE A 30 -44.37 7.74 6.09
CA ILE A 30 -43.32 8.32 5.25
C ILE A 30 -42.40 7.22 4.72
N VAL A 31 -42.13 7.23 3.41
CA VAL A 31 -41.13 6.35 2.80
C VAL A 31 -39.93 7.17 2.37
N ILE A 32 -38.78 6.85 2.96
CA ILE A 32 -37.50 7.48 2.64
C ILE A 32 -36.89 6.90 1.36
N TRP A 33 -36.22 7.76 0.62
CA TRP A 33 -35.55 7.46 -0.65
C TRP A 33 -34.25 8.25 -0.75
N THR A 34 -33.18 7.69 -1.31
CA THR A 34 -31.87 8.37 -1.39
C THR A 34 -31.60 9.08 -2.72
N GLY A 35 -32.60 9.15 -3.59
CA GLY A 35 -32.42 9.57 -4.98
C GLY A 35 -32.11 8.39 -5.92
N PRO A 36 -31.71 8.67 -7.18
CA PRO A 36 -31.34 7.66 -8.18
C PRO A 36 -30.35 6.60 -7.69
N VAL A 37 -29.40 7.01 -6.85
CA VAL A 37 -28.37 6.15 -6.24
C VAL A 37 -28.26 6.43 -4.74
N THR A 38 -27.37 5.73 -4.02
CA THR A 38 -27.13 6.00 -2.59
C THR A 38 -26.71 7.45 -2.31
N ARG A 39 -25.88 8.02 -3.18
CA ARG A 39 -25.32 9.38 -3.06
C ARG A 39 -25.66 10.17 -4.31
N SER A 40 -26.86 10.75 -4.32
CA SER A 40 -27.39 11.42 -5.51
C SER A 40 -26.95 12.87 -5.52
N LEU A 41 -25.89 13.19 -6.27
CA LEU A 41 -25.38 14.58 -6.39
C LEU A 41 -26.30 15.48 -7.23
N GLU A 42 -27.21 14.88 -7.97
CA GLU A 42 -28.28 15.52 -8.72
C GLU A 42 -29.53 14.62 -8.65
N ILE A 43 -30.69 15.26 -8.49
CA ILE A 43 -32.00 14.65 -8.65
C ILE A 43 -32.74 15.49 -9.69
N LYS A 44 -33.44 14.85 -10.62
CA LYS A 44 -34.19 15.50 -11.70
C LYS A 44 -35.69 15.35 -11.50
N GLU A 45 -36.48 16.12 -12.25
CA GLU A 45 -37.94 16.00 -12.28
C GLU A 45 -38.39 14.56 -12.59
N ASP A 46 -37.81 13.96 -13.63
CA ASP A 46 -38.11 12.59 -14.04
C ASP A 46 -37.85 11.55 -12.94
N ASP A 47 -36.86 11.80 -12.07
CA ASP A 47 -36.54 10.87 -10.97
C ASP A 47 -37.65 10.90 -9.90
N LEU A 48 -38.16 12.09 -9.60
CA LEU A 48 -39.27 12.30 -8.66
C LEU A 48 -40.57 11.73 -9.23
N GLU A 49 -40.85 11.99 -10.50
CA GLU A 49 -42.03 11.44 -11.18
C GLU A 49 -41.99 9.92 -11.25
N ARG A 50 -40.82 9.34 -11.55
CA ARG A 50 -40.63 7.88 -11.57
C ARG A 50 -40.86 7.26 -10.20
N TYR A 51 -40.31 7.86 -9.15
CA TYR A 51 -40.55 7.41 -7.78
C TYR A 51 -42.04 7.46 -7.46
N ALA A 52 -42.68 8.61 -7.67
CA ALA A 52 -44.09 8.83 -7.37
C ALA A 52 -45.01 7.87 -8.14
N THR A 53 -44.70 7.58 -9.40
CA THR A 53 -45.44 6.64 -10.24
C THR A 53 -45.39 5.21 -9.70
N VAL A 54 -44.21 4.75 -9.27
CA VAL A 54 -44.02 3.37 -8.81
C VAL A 54 -44.62 3.15 -7.42
N ILE A 55 -44.39 4.09 -6.49
CA ILE A 55 -44.80 3.91 -5.09
C ILE A 55 -46.15 4.57 -4.76
N GLY A 56 -46.65 5.44 -5.63
CA GLY A 56 -47.89 6.18 -5.44
C GLY A 56 -47.84 7.20 -4.28
N ARG A 57 -46.66 7.80 -4.03
CA ARG A 57 -46.38 8.79 -2.96
C ARG A 57 -45.23 9.72 -3.34
N VAL A 58 -45.21 10.91 -2.76
CA VAL A 58 -44.03 11.78 -2.75
C VAL A 58 -42.95 11.22 -1.79
N PRO A 59 -41.65 11.33 -2.13
CA PRO A 59 -40.57 10.86 -1.26
C PRO A 59 -40.29 11.84 -0.10
N MET A 60 -39.79 11.31 1.01
CA MET A 60 -38.89 12.07 1.88
C MET A 60 -37.45 11.71 1.50
N LEU A 61 -36.62 12.70 1.21
CA LEU A 61 -35.24 12.43 0.80
C LEU A 61 -34.40 12.05 2.02
N TRP A 62 -33.71 10.90 1.95
CA TRP A 62 -32.59 10.56 2.82
C TRP A 62 -31.29 10.83 2.07
N ASP A 63 -30.73 12.02 2.30
CA ASP A 63 -29.59 12.51 1.55
C ASP A 63 -28.25 12.07 2.18
N ASN A 64 -27.34 11.52 1.37
CA ASN A 64 -26.01 11.04 1.79
C ASN A 64 -24.87 11.87 1.15
N THR A 65 -25.06 13.16 0.86
CA THR A 65 -24.13 13.94 0.03
C THR A 65 -23.31 15.01 0.75
N VAL A 66 -23.59 15.34 2.02
CA VAL A 66 -22.78 16.30 2.77
C VAL A 66 -21.38 15.70 2.95
N TYR A 67 -20.40 16.16 2.16
CA TYR A 67 -19.05 15.58 1.92
C TYR A 67 -18.93 14.43 0.90
N ALA A 68 -19.92 14.20 0.02
CA ALA A 68 -19.80 13.24 -1.08
C ALA A 68 -19.20 13.85 -2.36
N HIS A 69 -19.29 15.17 -2.54
CA HIS A 69 -18.95 15.82 -3.81
C HIS A 69 -17.48 15.66 -4.22
N ARG A 70 -16.55 15.64 -3.25
CA ARG A 70 -15.13 15.37 -3.50
C ARG A 70 -14.72 13.93 -3.17
N ASN A 71 -15.61 13.15 -2.55
CA ASN A 71 -15.22 11.91 -1.89
C ASN A 71 -15.41 10.66 -2.75
N ARG A 72 -14.31 10.29 -3.44
CA ARG A 72 -14.20 9.03 -4.18
C ARG A 72 -14.12 7.77 -3.30
N TYR A 73 -13.92 7.91 -1.99
CA TYR A 73 -13.72 6.80 -1.04
C TYR A 73 -14.99 6.31 -0.36
N GLY A 74 -16.13 6.93 -0.65
CA GLY A 74 -17.41 6.60 -0.02
C GLY A 74 -17.93 7.78 0.79
N TYR A 75 -18.84 7.54 1.70
CA TYR A 75 -19.41 8.55 2.59
C TYR A 75 -19.30 8.04 4.03
N ASP A 76 -18.57 8.78 4.88
CA ASP A 76 -18.53 8.55 6.33
C ASP A 76 -18.52 9.91 7.05
N PRO A 77 -19.62 10.31 7.70
CA PRO A 77 -19.70 11.58 8.43
C PRO A 77 -18.87 11.56 9.71
N ARG A 78 -18.48 10.38 10.21
CA ARG A 78 -17.64 10.26 11.42
C ARG A 78 -16.17 10.50 11.10
N HIS A 79 -15.73 10.09 9.90
CA HIS A 79 -14.35 10.21 9.45
C HIS A 79 -14.28 10.83 8.05
N PRO A 80 -14.66 12.10 7.91
CA PRO A 80 -14.66 12.75 6.61
C PRO A 80 -13.22 12.81 6.05
N HIS A 81 -13.08 12.39 4.79
CA HIS A 81 -11.82 12.46 4.04
C HIS A 81 -11.52 13.86 3.54
N TYR A 82 -12.58 14.66 3.29
CA TYR A 82 -12.50 16.06 2.88
C TYR A 82 -13.20 16.91 3.96
N LEU A 83 -12.74 18.13 4.20
CA LEU A 83 -13.13 18.96 5.33
C LEU A 83 -13.87 20.21 4.83
N PHE A 84 -14.96 20.57 5.51
CA PHE A 84 -15.67 21.82 5.26
C PHE A 84 -16.18 21.99 3.82
N ASP A 85 -16.60 20.89 3.18
CA ASP A 85 -17.37 21.02 1.94
C ASP A 85 -18.73 21.68 2.20
N THR A 86 -19.16 22.44 1.20
CA THR A 86 -20.45 23.12 1.16
C THR A 86 -21.52 22.18 0.63
N PHE A 87 -22.78 22.55 0.86
CA PHE A 87 -23.88 21.90 0.20
C PHE A 87 -23.83 22.19 -1.31
N ALA A 88 -23.97 21.16 -2.14
CA ALA A 88 -23.88 21.31 -3.60
C ALA A 88 -24.76 20.30 -4.37
N THR A 89 -25.68 19.60 -3.71
CA THR A 89 -26.63 18.72 -4.41
C THR A 89 -27.55 19.57 -5.27
N LYS A 90 -27.78 19.13 -6.50
CA LYS A 90 -28.70 19.78 -7.42
C LYS A 90 -30.09 19.16 -7.32
N TYR A 91 -31.08 20.00 -7.05
CA TYR A 91 -32.49 19.64 -7.07
C TYR A 91 -33.22 20.49 -8.12
N PRO A 92 -34.30 19.99 -8.74
CA PRO A 92 -35.12 20.83 -9.60
C PRO A 92 -35.81 21.92 -8.77
N SER A 93 -36.23 23.01 -9.41
CA SER A 93 -36.91 24.11 -8.72
C SER A 93 -38.23 23.67 -8.06
N THR A 94 -38.88 22.61 -8.55
CA THR A 94 -40.12 22.08 -7.96
C THR A 94 -39.88 21.07 -6.82
N PHE A 95 -38.63 20.85 -6.42
CA PHE A 95 -38.29 19.85 -5.41
C PHE A 95 -39.01 20.05 -4.06
N PRO A 96 -39.14 21.29 -3.53
CA PRO A 96 -39.90 21.51 -2.30
C PRO A 96 -41.38 21.11 -2.40
N GLU A 97 -42.02 21.26 -3.55
CA GLU A 97 -43.42 20.90 -3.80
C GLU A 97 -43.60 19.40 -4.08
N ARG A 98 -42.53 18.73 -4.52
CA ARG A 98 -42.54 17.32 -4.97
C ARG A 98 -41.95 16.35 -3.95
N THR A 99 -41.56 16.84 -2.78
CA THR A 99 -41.01 16.03 -1.69
C THR A 99 -41.63 16.42 -0.35
N LEU A 100 -41.57 15.52 0.63
CA LEU A 100 -41.97 15.81 2.01
C LEU A 100 -40.88 16.56 2.79
N GLY A 101 -39.76 16.89 2.14
CA GLY A 101 -38.57 17.44 2.75
C GLY A 101 -37.39 16.47 2.74
N ILE A 102 -36.30 16.91 3.38
CA ILE A 102 -35.00 16.25 3.34
C ILE A 102 -34.55 15.94 4.77
N THR A 103 -34.14 14.68 5.00
CA THR A 103 -33.30 14.29 6.11
C THR A 103 -31.91 13.98 5.58
N TYR A 104 -30.91 14.57 6.21
CA TYR A 104 -29.52 14.27 5.89
C TYR A 104 -29.04 13.13 6.77
N ASN A 105 -28.43 12.13 6.14
CA ASN A 105 -27.56 11.22 6.86
C ASN A 105 -26.46 12.08 7.46
N TRP A 106 -26.39 12.10 8.77
CA TRP A 106 -25.53 13.04 9.45
C TRP A 106 -25.25 12.60 10.88
N ASN A 107 -24.05 12.90 11.35
CA ASN A 107 -23.69 12.67 12.74
C ASN A 107 -22.95 13.89 13.30
N ILE A 108 -23.57 14.57 14.27
CA ILE A 108 -23.02 15.74 14.95
C ILE A 108 -21.99 15.39 16.04
N SER A 109 -21.72 14.10 16.29
CA SER A 109 -20.73 13.67 17.28
C SER A 109 -19.29 14.03 16.91
N ASN A 110 -19.05 14.51 15.69
CA ASN A 110 -17.77 15.07 15.26
C ASN A 110 -17.93 16.59 15.08
N PRO A 111 -17.23 17.44 15.86
CA PRO A 111 -17.31 18.89 15.73
C PRO A 111 -16.97 19.43 14.34
N ILE A 112 -16.12 18.75 13.56
CA ILE A 112 -15.83 19.12 12.17
C ILE A 112 -17.06 18.99 11.29
N ALA A 113 -17.87 17.96 11.55
CA ALA A 113 -19.08 17.73 10.78
C ALA A 113 -19.97 18.97 10.91
N LEU A 114 -20.20 19.54 12.10
CA LEU A 114 -21.11 20.68 12.35
C LEU A 114 -21.07 21.78 11.27
N VAL A 115 -19.90 22.11 10.72
CA VAL A 115 -19.75 23.07 9.61
C VAL A 115 -20.63 22.69 8.40
N GLY A 116 -20.57 21.44 7.94
CA GLY A 116 -21.42 20.96 6.84
C GLY A 116 -22.90 20.92 7.20
N GLY A 117 -23.23 20.74 8.48
CA GLY A 117 -24.60 20.78 8.98
C GLY A 117 -25.19 22.18 8.92
N ILE A 118 -24.42 23.20 9.33
CA ILE A 118 -24.80 24.61 9.21
C ILE A 118 -24.95 25.01 7.74
N ASN A 119 -23.99 24.63 6.90
CA ASN A 119 -24.07 24.86 5.44
C ASN A 119 -25.34 24.26 4.83
N THR A 120 -25.70 23.05 5.28
CA THR A 120 -26.90 22.36 4.81
C THR A 120 -28.16 23.03 5.33
N ALA A 121 -28.17 23.48 6.59
CA ALA A 121 -29.28 24.20 7.17
C ALA A 121 -29.54 25.55 6.47
N ASP A 122 -28.50 26.30 6.13
CA ASP A 122 -28.61 27.55 5.35
C ASP A 122 -29.25 27.30 3.98
N TYR A 123 -28.82 26.24 3.28
CA TYR A 123 -29.45 25.83 2.02
C TYR A 123 -30.92 25.45 2.18
N LEU A 124 -31.24 24.60 3.16
CA LEU A 124 -32.62 24.15 3.38
C LEU A 124 -33.56 25.28 3.80
N TRP A 125 -33.04 26.30 4.49
CA TRP A 125 -33.83 27.43 4.94
C TRP A 125 -34.18 28.36 3.77
N ASN A 126 -33.22 28.66 2.89
CA ASN A 126 -33.45 29.52 1.73
C ASN A 126 -32.53 29.12 0.55
N PRO A 127 -32.95 28.14 -0.27
CA PRO A 127 -32.12 27.64 -1.37
C PRO A 127 -31.87 28.70 -2.44
N ASP A 128 -32.81 29.63 -2.66
CA ASP A 128 -32.69 30.70 -3.66
C ASP A 128 -31.64 31.75 -3.26
N ALA A 129 -31.45 31.99 -1.96
CA ALA A 129 -30.45 32.93 -1.44
C ALA A 129 -29.15 32.22 -0.99
N TYR A 130 -29.05 30.90 -1.15
CA TYR A 130 -27.89 30.13 -0.73
C TYR A 130 -26.65 30.51 -1.54
N ASP A 131 -25.61 31.01 -0.87
CA ASP A 131 -24.29 31.17 -1.45
C ASP A 131 -23.30 30.27 -0.70
N PRO A 132 -22.65 29.30 -1.38
CA PRO A 132 -21.82 28.32 -0.71
C PRO A 132 -20.58 28.93 -0.05
N GLN A 133 -20.00 30.01 -0.60
CA GLN A 133 -18.79 30.62 -0.03
C GLN A 133 -19.10 31.42 1.23
N ARG A 134 -20.18 32.21 1.21
CA ARG A 134 -20.72 32.91 2.38
C ARG A 134 -21.08 31.91 3.47
N SER A 135 -21.90 30.92 3.13
CA SER A 135 -22.37 29.90 4.08
C SER A 135 -21.22 29.20 4.79
N LEU A 136 -20.18 28.81 4.03
CA LEU A 136 -18.98 28.20 4.60
C LEU A 136 -18.26 29.12 5.59
N ARG A 137 -18.05 30.38 5.21
CA ARG A 137 -17.37 31.36 6.09
C ARG A 137 -18.17 31.59 7.37
N ASP A 138 -19.49 31.73 7.27
CA ASP A 138 -20.37 31.92 8.41
C ASP A 138 -20.39 30.68 9.31
N ALA A 139 -20.48 29.48 8.74
CA ALA A 139 -20.42 28.22 9.48
C ALA A 139 -19.10 28.05 10.25
N LEU A 140 -17.97 28.38 9.63
CA LEU A 140 -16.66 28.35 10.30
C LEU A 140 -16.58 29.39 11.42
N ALA A 141 -17.12 30.60 11.20
CA ALA A 141 -17.16 31.63 12.23
C ALA A 141 -18.05 31.24 13.42
N ILE A 142 -19.19 30.61 13.18
CA ILE A 142 -20.10 30.10 14.21
C ILE A 142 -19.40 29.02 15.06
N VAL A 143 -18.71 28.08 14.41
CA VAL A 143 -18.11 26.93 15.11
C VAL A 143 -16.83 27.30 15.86
N ALA A 144 -16.01 28.19 15.29
CA ALA A 144 -14.63 28.41 15.75
C ALA A 144 -14.27 29.87 16.06
N GLY A 145 -15.15 30.82 15.75
CA GLY A 145 -14.91 32.26 15.86
C GLY A 145 -14.43 32.90 14.56
N SER A 146 -14.88 34.13 14.29
CA SER A 146 -14.58 34.85 13.04
C SER A 146 -13.09 35.06 12.79
N ASN A 147 -12.29 35.22 13.85
CA ASN A 147 -10.83 35.35 13.77
C ASN A 147 -10.11 34.05 13.33
N CYS A 148 -10.81 32.91 13.30
CA CYS A 148 -10.27 31.61 12.91
C CYS A 148 -10.53 31.23 11.46
N VAL A 149 -11.46 31.90 10.77
CA VAL A 149 -11.98 31.48 9.45
C VAL A 149 -10.87 31.30 8.41
N ASP A 150 -10.00 32.30 8.23
CA ASP A 150 -8.96 32.22 7.20
C ASP A 150 -7.90 31.15 7.51
N ASP A 151 -7.57 30.95 8.79
CA ASP A 151 -6.68 29.86 9.21
C ASP A 151 -7.35 28.49 8.98
N LEU A 152 -8.66 28.34 9.18
CA LEU A 152 -9.37 27.09 8.91
C LEU A 152 -9.43 26.76 7.42
N LEU A 153 -9.60 27.78 6.57
CA LEU A 153 -9.52 27.62 5.13
C LEU A 153 -8.08 27.24 4.71
N ALA A 154 -7.06 27.89 5.28
CA ALA A 154 -5.66 27.51 5.03
C ALA A 154 -5.34 26.07 5.50
N PHE A 155 -5.90 25.65 6.65
CA PHE A 155 -5.78 24.28 7.16
C PHE A 155 -6.37 23.28 6.17
N ARG A 156 -7.58 23.56 5.66
CA ARG A 156 -8.27 22.73 4.66
C ARG A 156 -7.44 22.55 3.40
N GLU A 157 -6.96 23.64 2.81
CA GLU A 157 -6.20 23.57 1.55
C GLU A 157 -4.88 22.81 1.73
N ALA A 158 -4.14 23.05 2.81
CA ALA A 158 -2.92 22.30 3.12
C ALA A 158 -3.20 20.80 3.35
N TYR A 159 -4.30 20.47 4.01
CA TYR A 159 -4.72 19.09 4.20
C TYR A 159 -5.09 18.41 2.87
N TYR A 160 -5.79 19.11 1.97
CA TYR A 160 -6.15 18.60 0.65
C TYR A 160 -4.93 18.33 -0.22
N GLU A 161 -3.97 19.25 -0.25
CA GLU A 161 -2.72 19.05 -1.00
C GLU A 161 -2.04 17.72 -0.61
N ILE A 162 -1.97 17.42 0.69
CA ILE A 162 -1.40 16.17 1.19
C ILE A 162 -2.27 14.97 0.82
N PHE A 163 -3.57 15.04 1.13
CA PHE A 163 -4.48 13.92 0.94
C PHE A 163 -4.60 13.53 -0.55
N ASP A 164 -4.74 14.51 -1.43
CA ASP A 164 -4.90 14.28 -2.87
C ASP A 164 -3.62 13.73 -3.49
N ALA A 165 -2.45 14.28 -3.16
CA ALA A 165 -1.18 13.79 -3.71
C ALA A 165 -0.89 12.35 -3.26
N VAL A 166 -1.08 12.04 -1.97
CA VAL A 166 -0.86 10.69 -1.44
C VAL A 166 -1.83 9.71 -2.08
N THR A 167 -3.10 10.08 -2.17
CA THR A 167 -4.11 9.16 -2.63
C THR A 167 -4.18 9.01 -4.16
N ALA A 168 -3.69 9.99 -4.92
CA ALA A 168 -3.50 9.91 -6.36
C ALA A 168 -2.12 9.35 -6.75
N ASN A 169 -1.30 8.94 -5.78
CA ASN A 169 0.08 8.48 -5.98
C ASN A 169 0.97 9.51 -6.72
N ARG A 170 0.71 10.80 -6.54
CA ARG A 170 1.46 11.92 -7.15
C ARG A 170 2.46 12.55 -6.19
N ILE A 171 3.00 11.75 -5.28
CA ILE A 171 3.88 12.24 -4.21
C ILE A 171 5.19 12.75 -4.81
N VAL A 172 5.79 11.98 -5.72
CA VAL A 172 7.09 12.31 -6.33
C VAL A 172 7.05 13.69 -6.97
N GLU A 173 6.04 13.92 -7.81
CA GLU A 173 5.81 15.16 -8.55
C GLU A 173 5.56 16.39 -7.66
N ASN A 174 5.02 16.19 -6.45
CA ASN A 174 4.56 17.27 -5.58
C ASN A 174 5.40 17.45 -4.31
N THR A 175 6.56 16.80 -4.20
CA THR A 175 7.42 16.77 -2.99
C THR A 175 7.58 18.14 -2.30
N SER A 176 7.99 19.18 -3.04
CA SER A 176 8.18 20.53 -2.48
C SER A 176 6.87 21.15 -1.94
N LYS A 177 5.75 20.90 -2.64
CA LYS A 177 4.43 21.36 -2.22
C LYS A 177 3.95 20.61 -0.98
N LEU A 178 4.19 19.30 -0.90
CA LEU A 178 3.81 18.49 0.26
C LEU A 178 4.55 18.91 1.52
N MET A 179 5.84 19.22 1.42
CA MET A 179 6.62 19.75 2.55
C MET A 179 6.14 21.14 2.98
N ALA A 180 5.78 22.00 2.02
CA ALA A 180 5.18 23.29 2.32
C ALA A 180 3.81 23.12 2.99
N ALA A 181 2.97 22.21 2.49
CA ALA A 181 1.65 21.90 3.03
C ALA A 181 1.74 21.35 4.45
N GLU A 182 2.67 20.42 4.74
CA GLU A 182 2.85 19.90 6.10
C GLU A 182 3.27 21.00 7.09
N ARG A 183 4.21 21.86 6.69
CA ARG A 183 4.62 23.02 7.50
C ARG A 183 3.46 23.97 7.74
N THR A 184 2.73 24.34 6.69
CA THR A 184 1.54 25.19 6.79
C THR A 184 0.51 24.57 7.72
N LEU A 185 0.19 23.29 7.56
CA LEU A 185 -0.79 22.57 8.38
C LEU A 185 -0.42 22.61 9.87
N THR A 186 0.86 22.40 10.18
CA THR A 186 1.39 22.43 11.56
C THR A 186 1.33 23.84 12.15
N GLN A 187 1.79 24.85 11.40
CA GLN A 187 1.80 26.25 11.85
C GLN A 187 0.39 26.83 12.04
N VAL A 188 -0.51 26.54 11.10
CA VAL A 188 -1.92 26.95 11.15
C VAL A 188 -2.59 26.30 12.36
N TYR A 189 -2.37 25.01 12.59
CA TYR A 189 -2.92 24.33 13.76
C TYR A 189 -2.44 24.95 15.08
N GLN A 190 -1.15 25.31 15.19
CA GLN A 190 -0.64 25.99 16.39
C GLN A 190 -1.34 27.33 16.64
N ARG A 191 -1.57 28.13 15.59
CA ARG A 191 -2.33 29.38 15.71
C ARG A 191 -3.78 29.13 16.14
N LEU A 192 -4.47 28.19 15.49
CA LEU A 192 -5.83 27.81 15.84
C LEU A 192 -5.93 27.32 17.28
N SER A 193 -4.98 26.50 17.74
CA SER A 193 -4.92 26.03 19.13
C SER A 193 -4.70 27.16 20.13
N ALA A 194 -4.07 28.27 19.72
CA ALA A 194 -3.89 29.43 20.60
C ALA A 194 -5.13 30.33 20.66
N LYS A 195 -5.83 30.55 19.53
CA LYS A 195 -6.86 31.59 19.40
C LYS A 195 -8.31 31.10 19.32
N CYS A 196 -8.55 29.81 19.06
CA CYS A 196 -9.90 29.25 18.97
C CYS A 196 -10.38 28.77 20.35
N ASP A 197 -11.52 29.31 20.79
CA ASP A 197 -12.11 28.97 22.09
C ASP A 197 -12.79 27.60 22.10
N ASN A 198 -13.24 27.11 20.94
CA ASN A 198 -13.88 25.80 20.80
C ASN A 198 -12.84 24.66 20.85
N ARG A 199 -12.52 24.20 22.07
CA ARG A 199 -11.50 23.17 22.30
C ARG A 199 -11.83 21.80 21.72
N GLU A 200 -13.11 21.44 21.67
CA GLU A 200 -13.54 20.17 21.07
C GLU A 200 -13.28 20.17 19.56
N PHE A 201 -13.57 21.29 18.90
CA PHE A 201 -13.30 21.49 17.47
C PHE A 201 -11.80 21.49 17.16
N VAL A 202 -10.99 22.18 17.96
CA VAL A 202 -9.53 22.14 17.83
C VAL A 202 -8.99 20.71 17.99
N SER A 203 -9.50 19.94 18.95
CA SER A 203 -9.10 18.54 19.15
C SER A 203 -9.47 17.65 17.94
N ALA A 204 -10.65 17.87 17.35
CA ALA A 204 -11.05 17.16 16.13
C ALA A 204 -10.10 17.49 14.95
N LEU A 205 -9.66 18.75 14.82
CA LEU A 205 -8.67 19.17 13.82
C LEU A 205 -7.30 18.54 14.06
N GLU A 206 -6.88 18.40 15.32
CA GLU A 206 -5.65 17.69 15.66
C GLU A 206 -5.68 16.25 15.16
N GLY A 207 -6.84 15.59 15.23
CA GLY A 207 -7.04 14.27 14.64
C GLY A 207 -6.80 14.24 13.14
N ARG A 208 -7.20 15.29 12.40
CA ARG A 208 -6.94 15.41 10.95
C ARG A 208 -5.47 15.75 10.66
N LEU A 209 -4.84 16.60 11.48
CA LEU A 209 -3.39 16.87 11.41
C LEU A 209 -2.59 15.56 11.57
N ARG A 210 -2.86 14.80 12.64
CA ARG A 210 -2.22 13.50 12.88
C ARG A 210 -2.47 12.53 11.73
N TYR A 211 -3.67 12.53 11.15
CA TYR A 211 -3.97 11.68 10.00
C TYR A 211 -3.14 12.08 8.77
N ALA A 212 -3.03 13.38 8.44
CA ALA A 212 -2.18 13.85 7.34
C ALA A 212 -0.69 13.53 7.59
N GLN A 213 -0.20 13.74 8.81
CA GLN A 213 1.17 13.36 9.19
C GLN A 213 1.38 11.83 9.11
N LYS A 214 0.38 11.03 9.47
CA LYS A 214 0.42 9.57 9.32
C LYS A 214 0.46 9.17 7.85
N LEU A 215 -0.31 9.84 6.98
CA LEU A 215 -0.23 9.60 5.52
C LEU A 215 1.17 9.89 4.98
N LEU A 216 1.85 10.90 5.52
CA LEU A 216 3.22 11.24 5.16
C LEU A 216 4.28 10.39 5.87
N THR A 217 3.97 9.68 6.96
CA THR A 217 4.97 8.92 7.74
C THR A 217 5.72 7.88 6.90
N PRO A 218 5.02 7.02 6.14
CA PRO A 218 5.59 6.18 5.09
C PRO A 218 6.55 6.87 4.11
N VAL A 219 6.25 8.14 3.86
CA VAL A 219 6.73 8.90 2.72
C VAL A 219 7.88 9.80 3.12
N LYS A 220 8.01 10.23 4.38
CA LYS A 220 9.02 11.20 4.82
C LYS A 220 10.46 10.78 4.51
N THR A 221 10.83 9.52 4.76
CA THR A 221 12.14 8.99 4.33
C THR A 221 12.26 8.98 2.80
N SER A 222 11.18 8.63 2.10
CA SER A 222 11.14 8.64 0.63
C SER A 222 11.15 10.05 0.04
N LEU A 223 10.60 11.07 0.72
CA LEU A 223 10.50 12.46 0.25
C LEU A 223 11.87 13.13 0.25
N GLU A 224 12.70 12.87 1.25
CA GLU A 224 14.09 13.33 1.25
C GLU A 224 14.83 12.74 0.04
N LEU A 225 14.67 11.44 -0.21
CA LEU A 225 15.25 10.76 -1.37
C LEU A 225 14.75 11.33 -2.68
N ILE A 226 13.44 11.57 -2.81
CA ILE A 226 12.83 12.18 -3.99
C ILE A 226 13.39 13.57 -4.22
N HIS A 227 13.45 14.39 -3.16
CA HIS A 227 13.97 15.74 -3.24
C HIS A 227 15.43 15.74 -3.70
N HIS A 228 16.24 14.84 -3.12
CA HIS A 228 17.63 14.67 -3.55
C HIS A 228 17.70 14.21 -5.01
N ALA A 229 16.94 13.17 -5.38
CA ALA A 229 16.88 12.62 -6.73
C ALA A 229 16.51 13.67 -7.78
N HIS A 230 15.54 14.54 -7.50
CA HIS A 230 15.19 15.66 -8.37
C HIS A 230 16.28 16.74 -8.41
N LYS A 231 16.93 17.04 -7.28
CA LYS A 231 17.99 18.05 -7.23
C LYS A 231 19.24 17.64 -8.01
N SER A 232 19.56 16.34 -8.03
CA SER A 232 20.68 15.75 -8.78
C SER A 232 20.23 15.06 -10.08
N GLN A 233 19.06 15.43 -10.60
CA GLN A 233 18.50 14.85 -11.82
C GLN A 233 19.44 15.04 -13.01
N LEU A 234 19.64 13.94 -13.74
CA LEU A 234 20.45 13.85 -14.93
C LEU A 234 19.59 13.79 -16.20
N VAL A 235 18.51 13.01 -16.17
CA VAL A 235 17.59 12.83 -17.32
C VAL A 235 16.15 12.88 -16.83
N ASP A 236 15.32 13.68 -17.51
CA ASP A 236 13.87 13.67 -17.32
C ASP A 236 13.19 12.65 -18.23
N LEU A 237 12.54 11.67 -17.62
CA LEU A 237 11.80 10.61 -18.29
C LEU A 237 10.28 10.87 -18.22
N ASN A 238 9.83 12.12 -18.11
CA ASN A 238 8.42 12.46 -18.17
C ASN A 238 7.68 11.73 -19.31
N PHE A 239 6.58 11.04 -19.00
CA PHE A 239 5.83 10.24 -19.99
C PHE A 239 5.05 11.09 -21.01
N LYS A 240 4.72 12.34 -20.67
CA LYS A 240 4.03 13.29 -21.55
C LYS A 240 4.93 13.83 -22.66
N HIS A 241 6.22 13.95 -22.38
CA HIS A 241 7.17 14.63 -23.23
C HIS A 241 8.30 13.67 -23.63
N GLY A 242 8.49 13.46 -24.94
CA GLY A 242 9.56 12.63 -25.49
C GLY A 242 9.07 11.58 -26.47
N ASP A 243 10.03 11.00 -27.21
CA ASP A 243 9.79 10.02 -28.26
C ASP A 243 9.56 8.61 -27.71
N TRP A 244 8.49 8.47 -26.93
CA TRP A 244 8.08 7.18 -26.36
C TRP A 244 7.49 6.25 -27.44
N ARG A 245 8.03 5.04 -27.51
CA ARG A 245 7.57 3.97 -28.40
C ARG A 245 6.80 2.93 -27.61
N ARG A 246 5.61 2.57 -28.10
CA ARG A 246 4.77 1.51 -27.54
C ARG A 246 5.05 0.20 -28.24
N SER A 247 5.10 -0.89 -27.48
CA SER A 247 5.07 -2.25 -28.00
C SER A 247 4.23 -3.13 -27.08
N SER A 248 3.56 -4.12 -27.64
CA SER A 248 2.69 -5.00 -26.87
C SER A 248 2.50 -6.33 -27.56
N GLU A 249 2.33 -7.37 -26.77
CA GLU A 249 1.98 -8.70 -27.18
C GLU A 249 0.81 -9.20 -26.32
N GLY A 250 -0.21 -9.78 -26.96
CA GLY A 250 -1.44 -10.20 -26.29
C GLY A 250 -2.48 -9.08 -26.15
N LYS A 251 -3.17 -9.03 -24.99
CA LYS A 251 -4.34 -8.17 -24.76
C LYS A 251 -4.08 -7.02 -23.77
N TRP A 252 -2.82 -6.74 -23.48
CA TRP A 252 -2.43 -5.58 -22.71
C TRP A 252 -2.66 -4.28 -23.49
N SER A 253 -3.09 -3.23 -22.80
CA SER A 253 -3.14 -1.87 -23.33
C SER A 253 -2.18 -0.96 -22.58
N CYS A 254 -1.63 0.05 -23.25
CA CYS A 254 -0.74 1.06 -22.69
C CYS A 254 -1.30 2.46 -22.99
N SER A 255 -1.54 3.25 -21.95
CA SER A 255 -2.06 4.63 -22.05
C SER A 255 -1.17 5.58 -21.26
N VAL A 256 -0.92 6.78 -21.79
CA VAL A 256 -0.21 7.85 -21.06
C VAL A 256 -1.26 8.79 -20.48
N LEU A 257 -1.19 9.04 -19.17
CA LEU A 257 -2.12 9.84 -18.38
C LEU A 257 -1.35 10.94 -17.65
N ASP A 258 -1.36 12.16 -18.18
CA ASP A 258 -0.50 13.27 -17.72
C ASP A 258 0.98 12.84 -17.58
N ASN A 259 1.47 12.71 -16.34
CA ASN A 259 2.85 12.35 -16.00
C ASN A 259 3.02 10.85 -15.62
N ALA A 260 2.02 10.02 -15.92
CA ALA A 260 2.04 8.59 -15.65
C ALA A 260 1.81 7.77 -16.94
N VAL A 261 2.29 6.53 -16.93
CA VAL A 261 1.90 5.50 -17.90
C VAL A 261 1.10 4.43 -17.18
N GLU A 262 -0.05 4.07 -17.75
CA GLU A 262 -0.88 2.97 -17.29
C GLU A 262 -0.81 1.78 -18.27
N PHE A 263 -0.54 0.60 -17.72
CA PHE A 263 -0.68 -0.68 -18.38
C PHE A 263 -1.89 -1.42 -17.82
N SER A 264 -2.84 -1.77 -18.68
CA SER A 264 -4.12 -2.36 -18.27
C SER A 264 -4.34 -3.71 -18.95
N PHE A 265 -4.71 -4.71 -18.15
CA PHE A 265 -5.15 -6.03 -18.61
C PHE A 265 -6.63 -6.26 -18.25
N PRO A 266 -7.49 -6.62 -19.22
CA PRO A 266 -8.93 -6.72 -19.02
C PRO A 266 -9.37 -7.96 -18.23
N SER A 267 -10.50 -7.85 -17.51
CA SER A 267 -11.11 -8.98 -16.82
C SER A 267 -11.64 -10.03 -17.80
N ARG A 268 -11.82 -11.27 -17.33
CA ARG A 268 -12.40 -12.40 -18.10
C ARG A 268 -11.69 -12.65 -19.43
N THR A 269 -10.41 -12.31 -19.49
CA THR A 269 -9.57 -12.43 -20.69
C THR A 269 -8.44 -13.40 -20.40
N ARG A 270 -8.23 -14.34 -21.31
CA ARG A 270 -7.11 -15.29 -21.25
C ARG A 270 -5.84 -14.63 -21.78
N SER A 271 -4.72 -14.89 -21.12
CA SER A 271 -3.36 -14.50 -21.49
C SER A 271 -2.48 -15.74 -21.70
N PHE A 272 -1.23 -15.53 -22.11
CA PHE A 272 -0.21 -16.57 -22.25
C PHE A 272 1.13 -16.07 -21.69
N ALA A 273 1.99 -17.00 -21.30
CA ALA A 273 3.33 -16.68 -20.81
C ALA A 273 4.12 -15.94 -21.89
N GLY A 274 4.69 -14.79 -21.53
CA GLY A 274 5.41 -13.90 -22.45
C GLY A 274 4.60 -12.67 -22.88
N ALA A 275 3.27 -12.67 -22.77
CA ALA A 275 2.45 -11.53 -23.16
C ALA A 275 2.80 -10.27 -22.34
N TYR A 276 2.88 -9.10 -22.99
CA TYR A 276 3.33 -7.88 -22.32
C TYR A 276 2.76 -6.60 -22.96
N ALA A 277 2.87 -5.48 -22.26
CA ALA A 277 2.89 -4.15 -22.86
C ALA A 277 4.05 -3.35 -22.30
N GLN A 278 4.70 -2.57 -23.17
CA GLN A 278 5.91 -1.83 -22.86
C GLN A 278 5.86 -0.44 -23.49
N LEU A 279 6.37 0.53 -22.74
CA LEU A 279 6.65 1.89 -23.21
C LEU A 279 8.16 2.14 -23.05
N SER A 280 8.84 2.46 -24.15
CA SER A 280 10.30 2.63 -24.17
C SER A 280 10.74 3.94 -24.82
N ARG A 281 11.83 4.53 -24.34
CA ARG A 281 12.41 5.76 -24.87
C ARG A 281 13.93 5.63 -24.99
N HIS A 282 14.46 6.11 -26.11
CA HIS A 282 15.89 6.31 -26.30
C HIS A 282 16.32 7.59 -25.58
N ILE A 283 17.46 7.54 -24.91
CA ILE A 283 18.05 8.69 -24.21
C ILE A 283 19.54 8.80 -24.53
N THR A 284 20.04 10.03 -24.46
CA THR A 284 21.48 10.27 -24.33
C THR A 284 21.85 10.19 -22.85
N VAL A 285 22.92 9.46 -22.53
CA VAL A 285 23.38 9.26 -21.15
C VAL A 285 24.38 10.37 -20.79
N PRO A 286 24.04 11.32 -19.91
CA PRO A 286 24.98 12.35 -19.48
C PRO A 286 26.01 11.77 -18.52
N LYS A 287 27.15 12.45 -18.32
CA LYS A 287 28.12 12.06 -17.27
C LYS A 287 27.53 12.32 -15.88
N SER A 288 27.59 11.32 -15.00
CA SER A 288 27.22 11.48 -13.59
C SER A 288 28.39 12.12 -12.80
N PRO A 289 28.15 13.22 -12.04
CA PRO A 289 29.16 13.83 -11.18
C PRO A 289 29.76 12.88 -10.14
N THR A 290 29.02 11.85 -9.73
CA THR A 290 29.46 10.86 -8.74
C THR A 290 29.90 9.54 -9.35
N GLY A 291 29.87 9.42 -10.68
CA GLY A 291 30.13 8.18 -11.40
C GLY A 291 29.04 7.11 -11.21
N LYS A 292 27.98 7.40 -10.45
CA LYS A 292 26.86 6.48 -10.20
C LYS A 292 25.56 6.99 -10.81
N TYR A 293 24.76 6.07 -11.31
CA TYR A 293 23.47 6.34 -11.92
C TYR A 293 22.37 5.60 -11.18
N TYR A 294 21.31 6.30 -10.86
CA TYR A 294 20.13 5.72 -10.25
C TYR A 294 18.90 6.09 -11.05
N LEU A 295 17.97 5.14 -11.16
CA LEU A 295 16.69 5.36 -11.79
C LEU A 295 15.62 5.39 -10.70
N ALA A 296 14.90 6.51 -10.62
CA ALA A 296 13.89 6.78 -9.60
C ALA A 296 12.52 6.87 -10.26
N PHE A 297 11.49 6.22 -9.72
CA PHE A 297 10.14 6.18 -10.30
C PHE A 297 9.08 5.77 -9.27
N GLY A 298 7.84 6.26 -9.41
CA GLY A 298 6.69 5.73 -8.68
C GLY A 298 6.10 4.52 -9.42
N VAL A 299 5.55 3.55 -8.69
CA VAL A 299 4.87 2.38 -9.25
C VAL A 299 3.72 1.92 -8.36
N THR A 300 2.57 1.61 -8.95
CA THR A 300 1.39 1.06 -8.26
C THR A 300 0.63 0.10 -9.14
N ASP A 301 -0.22 -0.70 -8.52
CA ASP A 301 -1.27 -1.43 -9.21
C ASP A 301 -2.57 -1.49 -8.38
N ASN A 302 -3.64 -1.99 -9.01
CA ASN A 302 -4.96 -2.12 -8.39
C ASN A 302 -5.30 -3.56 -7.98
N TYR A 303 -4.34 -4.49 -8.01
CA TYR A 303 -4.56 -5.85 -7.53
C TYR A 303 -4.55 -5.85 -6.00
N ARG A 304 -5.56 -6.48 -5.40
CA ARG A 304 -5.83 -6.41 -3.94
C ARG A 304 -5.90 -7.79 -3.29
N ASN A 305 -5.61 -8.84 -4.06
CA ASN A 305 -5.68 -10.19 -3.55
C ASN A 305 -4.28 -10.60 -3.11
N ALA A 306 -4.17 -11.15 -1.90
CA ALA A 306 -2.92 -11.66 -1.36
C ALA A 306 -3.05 -13.13 -0.91
N GLY A 307 -1.97 -13.90 -1.00
CA GLY A 307 -1.87 -15.29 -0.54
C GLY A 307 -1.74 -16.30 -1.68
N THR A 308 -2.40 -17.45 -1.56
CA THR A 308 -2.27 -18.55 -2.53
C THR A 308 -3.49 -18.72 -3.44
N PRO A 309 -3.32 -19.38 -4.59
CA PRO A 309 -4.45 -19.75 -5.44
C PRO A 309 -5.52 -20.55 -4.69
N PRO A 310 -6.82 -20.34 -4.98
CA PRO A 310 -7.36 -19.46 -6.02
C PRO A 310 -7.62 -18.02 -5.55
N ARG A 311 -7.25 -17.67 -4.31
CA ARG A 311 -7.52 -16.34 -3.73
C ARG A 311 -6.63 -15.27 -4.33
N ALA A 312 -5.35 -15.58 -4.55
CA ALA A 312 -4.38 -14.75 -5.25
C ALA A 312 -3.54 -15.59 -6.21
N TRP A 313 -2.79 -14.95 -7.10
CA TRP A 313 -2.01 -15.62 -8.14
C TRP A 313 -0.55 -15.15 -8.15
N PRO A 314 0.24 -15.50 -7.12
CA PRO A 314 1.65 -15.14 -7.04
C PRO A 314 2.45 -15.76 -8.20
N GLY A 315 3.34 -14.96 -8.77
CA GLY A 315 4.26 -15.32 -9.83
C GLY A 315 3.66 -15.28 -11.24
N TYR A 316 2.51 -14.63 -11.43
CA TYR A 316 1.83 -14.58 -12.74
C TYR A 316 2.08 -13.28 -13.50
N MET A 317 1.74 -12.13 -12.93
CA MET A 317 1.86 -10.83 -13.59
C MET A 317 2.88 -9.96 -12.89
N PHE A 318 3.74 -9.30 -13.68
CA PHE A 318 4.87 -8.53 -13.16
C PHE A 318 4.92 -7.12 -13.74
N LYS A 319 5.43 -6.22 -12.90
CA LYS A 319 5.84 -4.85 -13.18
C LYS A 319 7.36 -4.87 -13.41
N GLN A 320 7.86 -4.25 -14.47
CA GLN A 320 9.29 -4.28 -14.80
C GLN A 320 9.81 -2.92 -15.30
N VAL A 321 11.07 -2.64 -14.98
CA VAL A 321 11.86 -1.59 -15.62
C VAL A 321 13.09 -2.21 -16.26
N LEU A 322 13.39 -1.76 -17.48
CA LEU A 322 14.50 -2.25 -18.28
C LEU A 322 15.43 -1.14 -18.73
N VAL A 323 16.72 -1.47 -18.80
CA VAL A 323 17.76 -0.65 -19.44
C VAL A 323 18.41 -1.51 -20.52
N ASN A 324 18.41 -1.03 -21.76
CA ASN A 324 18.97 -1.74 -22.92
C ASN A 324 18.41 -3.17 -23.11
N GLY A 325 17.14 -3.38 -22.71
CA GLY A 325 16.45 -4.67 -22.80
C GLY A 325 16.73 -5.63 -21.64
N GLU A 326 17.63 -5.29 -20.72
CA GLU A 326 17.86 -6.03 -19.50
C GLU A 326 16.93 -5.55 -18.38
N VAL A 327 16.35 -6.48 -17.62
CA VAL A 327 15.49 -6.16 -16.48
C VAL A 327 16.38 -5.69 -15.32
N VAL A 328 16.22 -4.42 -14.94
CA VAL A 328 16.95 -3.79 -13.82
C VAL A 328 16.11 -3.65 -12.56
N TRP A 329 14.79 -3.80 -12.68
CA TRP A 329 13.84 -3.88 -11.57
C TRP A 329 12.63 -4.70 -11.99
N GLU A 330 12.12 -5.50 -11.05
CA GLU A 330 10.95 -6.32 -11.24
C GLU A 330 10.20 -6.46 -9.93
N ASP A 331 8.87 -6.50 -10.03
CA ASP A 331 7.99 -6.71 -8.90
C ASP A 331 6.72 -7.45 -9.33
N ASP A 332 6.21 -8.30 -8.45
CA ASP A 332 4.96 -9.03 -8.68
C ASP A 332 3.78 -8.09 -8.45
N VAL A 333 2.72 -8.26 -9.23
CA VAL A 333 1.43 -7.61 -8.97
C VAL A 333 0.77 -8.19 -7.72
N GLU A 334 1.07 -9.44 -7.36
CA GLU A 334 0.66 -10.03 -6.09
C GLU A 334 1.50 -9.48 -4.93
N GLY A 335 0.82 -8.91 -3.95
CA GLY A 335 1.44 -8.25 -2.81
C GLY A 335 0.58 -7.06 -2.38
N ASP A 336 -0.10 -7.15 -1.23
CA ASP A 336 -0.75 -5.98 -0.63
C ASP A 336 0.30 -5.06 -0.02
N GLU A 337 1.11 -4.44 -0.88
CA GLU A 337 2.13 -3.48 -0.52
C GLU A 337 1.50 -2.37 0.33
N PRO A 338 2.01 -2.10 1.54
CA PRO A 338 1.67 -0.90 2.28
C PRO A 338 1.97 0.32 1.41
N ILE A 339 1.27 1.44 1.65
CA ILE A 339 1.49 2.68 0.88
C ILE A 339 2.97 3.09 0.84
N GLU A 340 3.74 2.71 1.86
CA GLU A 340 5.21 2.81 2.01
C GLU A 340 6.02 2.30 0.81
N GLN A 341 5.53 1.27 0.11
CA GLN A 341 6.21 0.62 -1.02
C GLN A 341 5.70 1.13 -2.39
N ARG A 342 4.59 1.87 -2.39
CA ARG A 342 3.90 2.38 -3.59
C ARG A 342 4.41 3.73 -4.09
N VAL A 343 5.20 4.42 -3.27
CA VAL A 343 5.49 5.85 -3.49
C VAL A 343 6.67 6.09 -4.44
N LEU A 344 7.77 5.35 -4.26
CA LEU A 344 9.01 5.57 -4.98
C LEU A 344 9.92 4.34 -4.90
N GLN A 345 10.35 3.88 -6.06
CA GLN A 345 11.48 2.98 -6.25
C GLN A 345 12.69 3.81 -6.65
N ILE A 346 13.85 3.48 -6.07
CA ILE A 346 15.16 3.94 -6.55
C ILE A 346 15.94 2.66 -6.82
N ILE A 347 16.62 2.58 -7.96
CA ILE A 347 17.47 1.44 -8.29
C ILE A 347 18.81 1.94 -8.81
N GLU A 348 19.90 1.33 -8.37
CA GLU A 348 21.21 1.61 -8.94
C GLU A 348 21.32 0.94 -10.32
N VAL A 349 21.52 1.75 -11.35
CA VAL A 349 21.68 1.33 -12.76
C VAL A 349 23.06 1.71 -13.30
N THR A 350 24.01 1.99 -12.42
CA THR A 350 25.38 2.40 -12.77
C THR A 350 26.04 1.45 -13.76
N ASP A 351 25.98 0.14 -13.52
CA ASP A 351 26.60 -0.86 -14.40
C ASP A 351 26.00 -0.86 -15.82
N ALA A 352 24.71 -0.50 -15.96
CA ALA A 352 24.02 -0.48 -17.24
C ALA A 352 24.21 0.83 -18.02
N LEU A 353 24.73 1.90 -17.38
CA LEU A 353 24.79 3.24 -17.98
C LEU A 353 26.20 3.87 -18.00
N LYS A 354 27.12 3.49 -17.10
CA LYS A 354 28.38 4.22 -16.87
C LYS A 354 29.29 4.33 -18.10
N ASP A 355 29.25 3.34 -18.99
CA ASP A 355 30.08 3.26 -20.19
C ASP A 355 29.28 3.54 -21.48
N GLU A 356 27.97 3.81 -21.34
CA GLU A 356 27.07 4.01 -22.46
C GLU A 356 26.96 5.50 -22.82
N ARG A 357 26.91 5.81 -24.13
CA ARG A 357 26.56 7.16 -24.62
C ARG A 357 25.07 7.32 -24.84
N GLU A 358 24.40 6.24 -25.21
CA GLU A 358 22.97 6.17 -25.43
C GLU A 358 22.41 4.94 -24.73
N ALA A 359 21.17 5.02 -24.27
CA ALA A 359 20.49 3.90 -23.65
C ALA A 359 18.99 3.90 -24.02
N VAL A 360 18.37 2.73 -23.90
CA VAL A 360 16.92 2.57 -23.99
C VAL A 360 16.37 2.26 -22.62
N ILE A 361 15.51 3.14 -22.11
CA ILE A 361 14.77 2.93 -20.87
C ILE A 361 13.38 2.43 -21.23
N ALA A 362 12.92 1.35 -20.60
CA ALA A 362 11.58 0.82 -20.83
C ALA A 362 10.85 0.47 -19.52
N PHE A 363 9.55 0.76 -19.50
CA PHE A 363 8.61 0.32 -18.47
C PHE A 363 7.70 -0.73 -19.07
N ARG A 364 7.51 -1.85 -18.38
CA ARG A 364 6.79 -3.01 -18.91
C ARG A 364 5.86 -3.63 -17.87
N ALA A 365 4.68 -4.02 -18.32
CA ALA A 365 3.82 -4.99 -17.65
C ALA A 365 3.88 -6.32 -18.41
N MET A 366 4.03 -7.44 -17.70
CA MET A 366 4.27 -8.74 -18.33
C MET A 366 3.50 -9.85 -17.62
N ASP A 367 3.04 -10.83 -18.39
CA ASP A 367 2.56 -12.11 -17.90
C ASP A 367 3.66 -13.17 -18.05
N LYS A 368 4.11 -13.77 -16.94
CA LYS A 368 5.14 -14.82 -16.95
C LYS A 368 4.56 -16.23 -17.08
N ARG A 369 3.29 -16.46 -16.74
CA ARG A 369 2.72 -17.83 -16.62
C ARG A 369 1.45 -18.07 -17.43
N GLY A 370 0.81 -17.02 -17.92
CA GLY A 370 -0.51 -17.04 -18.50
C GLY A 370 -1.60 -17.02 -17.43
N VAL A 371 -2.58 -16.13 -17.56
CA VAL A 371 -3.79 -16.12 -16.72
C VAL A 371 -5.05 -16.51 -17.50
N SER A 372 -6.05 -17.09 -16.84
CA SER A 372 -7.37 -17.36 -17.43
C SER A 372 -8.37 -16.21 -17.18
N ASN A 373 -8.28 -15.57 -16.02
CA ASN A 373 -9.12 -14.45 -15.62
C ASN A 373 -8.47 -13.66 -14.49
N MET A 374 -7.69 -12.64 -14.83
CA MET A 374 -7.08 -11.72 -13.87
C MET A 374 -7.01 -10.34 -14.52
N SER A 375 -7.71 -9.35 -13.96
CA SER A 375 -7.58 -7.96 -14.40
C SER A 375 -6.63 -7.20 -13.50
N VAL A 376 -5.77 -6.39 -14.08
CA VAL A 376 -4.91 -5.47 -13.34
C VAL A 376 -4.71 -4.18 -14.13
N ARG A 377 -4.56 -3.08 -13.42
CA ARG A 377 -4.02 -1.82 -13.92
C ARG A 377 -2.75 -1.51 -13.14
N ILE A 378 -1.65 -1.34 -13.85
CA ILE A 378 -0.33 -0.98 -13.32
C ILE A 378 -0.04 0.45 -13.78
N GLN A 379 0.45 1.30 -12.89
CA GLN A 379 0.84 2.66 -13.20
C GLN A 379 2.27 2.93 -12.77
N PHE A 380 3.09 3.47 -13.68
CA PHE A 380 4.38 4.07 -13.37
C PHE A 380 4.28 5.60 -13.49
N SER A 381 4.95 6.34 -12.63
CA SER A 381 4.84 7.80 -12.57
C SER A 381 6.17 8.48 -12.26
N ALA A 382 6.33 9.71 -12.77
CA ALA A 382 7.46 10.60 -12.48
C ALA A 382 8.87 9.95 -12.55
N PRO A 383 9.20 9.16 -13.59
CA PRO A 383 10.49 8.54 -13.67
C PRO A 383 11.58 9.57 -14.02
N LEU A 384 12.79 9.35 -13.49
CA LEU A 384 13.98 10.13 -13.82
C LEU A 384 15.25 9.30 -13.61
N ILE A 385 16.33 9.72 -14.26
CA ILE A 385 17.69 9.26 -13.93
C ILE A 385 18.37 10.37 -13.14
N THR A 386 19.06 10.00 -12.07
CA THR A 386 19.70 10.92 -11.13
C THR A 386 21.08 10.43 -10.70
N ALA A 387 21.94 11.36 -10.31
CA ALA A 387 23.21 11.05 -9.67
C ALA A 387 22.97 10.79 -8.17
N GLY A 388 23.49 9.67 -7.66
CA GLY A 388 23.54 9.40 -6.21
C GLY A 388 24.80 9.97 -5.55
N PRO A 389 25.32 9.38 -4.45
CA PRO A 389 24.99 8.05 -3.93
C PRO A 389 23.67 8.02 -3.16
N PHE A 390 22.96 6.90 -3.33
CA PHE A 390 21.91 6.48 -2.42
C PHE A 390 22.40 5.20 -1.74
N GLU A 391 22.22 5.10 -0.43
CA GLU A 391 22.62 3.92 0.34
C GLU A 391 21.45 2.97 0.52
N LEU A 392 21.76 1.68 0.56
CA LEU A 392 20.78 0.66 0.85
C LEU A 392 20.55 0.58 2.36
N LEU A 393 19.36 0.98 2.81
CA LEU A 393 18.98 0.87 4.22
C LEU A 393 18.69 -0.58 4.61
N TYR A 394 18.01 -1.35 3.75
CA TYR A 394 17.76 -2.77 3.96
C TYR A 394 17.27 -3.50 2.71
N ARG A 395 17.39 -4.84 2.75
CA ARG A 395 16.83 -5.77 1.75
C ARG A 395 15.78 -6.65 2.38
N THR A 396 14.70 -6.90 1.67
CA THR A 396 13.72 -7.93 2.02
C THR A 396 13.54 -8.86 0.84
N VAL A 397 13.47 -10.16 1.11
CA VAL A 397 13.17 -11.17 0.09
C VAL A 397 11.77 -11.70 0.35
N GLU A 398 10.98 -11.84 -0.71
CA GLU A 398 9.70 -12.54 -0.66
C GLU A 398 9.77 -13.82 -1.50
N ILE A 399 9.58 -14.96 -0.84
CA ILE A 399 9.46 -16.26 -1.49
C ILE A 399 7.97 -16.63 -1.54
N PRO A 400 7.39 -16.87 -2.73
CA PRO A 400 6.01 -17.33 -2.86
C PRO A 400 5.72 -18.58 -2.03
N GLY A 401 4.52 -18.67 -1.48
CA GLY A 401 4.08 -19.83 -0.71
C GLY A 401 4.11 -21.11 -1.54
N ALA A 402 4.85 -22.11 -1.06
CA ALA A 402 4.93 -23.44 -1.68
C ALA A 402 4.66 -24.55 -0.65
N PRO A 403 4.05 -25.69 -1.06
CA PRO A 403 3.80 -26.81 -0.15
C PRO A 403 5.05 -27.32 0.57
N VAL A 404 6.20 -27.29 -0.10
CA VAL A 404 7.49 -27.74 0.47
C VAL A 404 7.97 -26.83 1.62
N LEU A 405 7.56 -25.56 1.63
CA LEU A 405 7.86 -24.58 2.68
C LEU A 405 6.88 -24.66 3.86
N ASN A 406 5.82 -25.47 3.76
CA ASN A 406 4.82 -25.67 4.80
C ASN A 406 5.20 -26.85 5.72
N VAL A 407 6.17 -26.61 6.61
CA VAL A 407 6.73 -27.63 7.50
C VAL A 407 5.92 -27.80 8.78
N ARG A 408 5.47 -29.03 9.07
CA ARG A 408 4.52 -29.32 10.15
C ARG A 408 5.04 -30.19 11.29
N LYS A 409 6.13 -30.93 11.09
CA LYS A 409 6.64 -31.91 12.07
C LYS A 409 7.91 -31.40 12.75
N GLU A 410 8.91 -31.12 11.94
CA GLU A 410 10.24 -30.68 12.35
C GLU A 410 10.72 -29.59 11.41
N ILE A 411 11.60 -28.72 11.90
CA ILE A 411 12.16 -27.61 11.13
C ILE A 411 13.55 -27.25 11.64
N SER A 412 14.45 -26.87 10.73
CA SER A 412 15.63 -26.09 11.07
C SER A 412 15.77 -24.88 10.17
N VAL A 413 16.07 -23.72 10.75
CA VAL A 413 16.32 -22.46 10.02
C VAL A 413 17.69 -21.94 10.41
N LEU A 414 18.59 -21.81 9.45
CA LEU A 414 19.96 -21.34 9.66
C LEU A 414 20.15 -20.04 8.91
N LEU A 415 20.78 -19.05 9.54
CA LEU A 415 21.09 -17.75 8.97
C LEU A 415 22.55 -17.37 9.22
N ARG A 416 23.16 -16.69 8.24
CA ARG A 416 24.32 -15.82 8.49
C ARG A 416 23.93 -14.38 8.29
N ILE A 417 24.07 -13.59 9.36
CA ILE A 417 23.62 -12.19 9.40
C ILE A 417 24.73 -11.27 9.87
N ARG A 418 24.73 -10.04 9.36
CA ARG A 418 25.62 -8.96 9.79
C ARG A 418 24.80 -7.71 10.06
N PRO A 419 24.28 -7.50 11.29
CA PRO A 419 23.51 -6.31 11.61
C PRO A 419 24.39 -5.07 11.54
N THR A 420 23.88 -3.96 11.01
CA THR A 420 24.56 -2.65 10.99
C THR A 420 24.07 -1.72 12.10
N ALA A 421 22.92 -2.03 12.71
CA ALA A 421 22.36 -1.31 13.84
C ALA A 421 21.70 -2.25 14.86
N ILE A 422 21.75 -1.87 16.14
CA ILE A 422 21.04 -2.48 17.26
C ILE A 422 20.23 -1.39 17.95
N GLY A 423 19.11 -1.72 18.59
CA GLY A 423 18.29 -0.74 19.33
C GLY A 423 16.82 -0.71 18.92
N ARG A 424 16.45 -1.42 17.85
CA ARG A 424 15.05 -1.64 17.46
C ARG A 424 14.79 -3.12 17.16
N ARG A 425 13.52 -3.52 17.13
CA ARG A 425 13.14 -4.86 16.66
C ARG A 425 13.28 -4.92 15.13
N GLN A 426 13.97 -5.94 14.65
CA GLN A 426 14.30 -6.13 13.24
C GLN A 426 14.01 -7.59 12.83
N GLY A 427 13.29 -7.81 11.74
CA GLY A 427 12.86 -9.13 11.30
C GLY A 427 13.95 -9.91 10.56
N LEU A 428 14.18 -11.16 10.94
CA LEU A 428 15.12 -12.04 10.24
C LEU A 428 14.41 -12.86 9.16
N TYR A 429 13.28 -13.48 9.52
CA TYR A 429 12.41 -14.20 8.61
C TYR A 429 11.00 -14.38 9.20
N ILE A 430 10.01 -14.60 8.35
CA ILE A 430 8.64 -14.95 8.76
C ILE A 430 7.88 -15.67 7.64
N LYS A 431 7.19 -16.77 7.98
CA LYS A 431 6.25 -17.48 7.08
C LYS A 431 4.81 -17.07 7.42
N MET A 432 4.09 -16.43 6.51
CA MET A 432 2.75 -15.90 6.74
C MET A 432 2.00 -15.53 5.44
N PRO A 433 0.64 -15.41 5.42
CA PRO A 433 -0.32 -15.74 6.49
C PRO A 433 -0.87 -17.19 6.45
N PRO A 434 -1.41 -17.71 7.58
CA PRO A 434 -1.20 -17.22 8.95
C PRO A 434 0.27 -17.41 9.37
N ILE A 435 0.69 -16.77 10.46
CA ILE A 435 2.09 -16.89 10.92
C ILE A 435 2.36 -18.33 11.35
N GLN A 436 3.38 -18.96 10.75
CA GLN A 436 3.75 -20.36 11.02
C GLN A 436 5.04 -20.47 11.82
N TYR A 437 6.13 -19.89 11.30
CA TYR A 437 7.44 -19.82 11.94
C TYR A 437 8.09 -18.48 11.64
N PHE A 438 8.95 -18.01 12.55
CA PHE A 438 9.52 -16.66 12.46
C PHE A 438 10.82 -16.50 13.27
N GLY A 439 11.55 -15.44 12.95
CA GLY A 439 12.70 -14.97 13.71
C GLY A 439 12.87 -13.45 13.63
N TYR A 440 13.32 -12.85 14.73
CA TYR A 440 13.64 -11.42 14.79
C TYR A 440 14.80 -11.14 15.77
N LEU A 441 15.54 -10.08 15.51
CA LEU A 441 16.49 -9.45 16.42
C LEU A 441 15.73 -8.46 17.32
N HIS A 442 15.86 -8.62 18.64
CA HIS A 442 15.27 -7.75 19.63
C HIS A 442 16.06 -6.45 19.76
N GLU A 443 15.41 -5.40 20.24
CA GLU A 443 15.98 -4.07 20.55
C GLU A 443 17.22 -4.13 21.46
N ARG A 444 17.37 -5.20 22.24
CA ARG A 444 18.48 -5.41 23.19
C ARG A 444 19.65 -6.20 22.58
N GLY A 445 19.59 -6.50 21.29
CA GLY A 445 20.60 -7.29 20.57
C GLY A 445 20.44 -8.81 20.68
N THR A 446 19.48 -9.35 21.44
CA THR A 446 19.22 -10.80 21.48
C THR A 446 18.30 -11.25 20.36
N VAL A 447 18.42 -12.50 19.92
CA VAL A 447 17.59 -13.08 18.85
C VAL A 447 16.44 -13.89 19.46
N THR A 448 15.23 -13.73 18.91
CA THR A 448 14.05 -14.54 19.24
C THR A 448 13.60 -15.31 18.01
N LEU A 449 13.41 -16.62 18.15
CA LEU A 449 12.94 -17.51 17.09
C LEU A 449 11.71 -18.28 17.59
N GLY A 450 10.77 -18.63 16.71
CA GLY A 450 9.51 -19.23 17.14
C GLY A 450 8.67 -19.92 16.07
N ILE A 451 7.67 -20.65 16.56
CA ILE A 451 6.67 -21.42 15.80
C ILE A 451 5.29 -21.22 16.41
N PHE A 452 4.24 -21.46 15.62
CA PHE A 452 2.86 -21.54 16.06
C PHE A 452 2.39 -22.99 16.16
N ILE A 453 1.68 -23.32 17.24
CA ILE A 453 1.06 -24.62 17.48
C ILE A 453 -0.32 -24.37 18.10
N ASN A 454 -1.37 -24.91 17.47
CA ASN A 454 -2.77 -24.75 17.88
C ASN A 454 -3.17 -23.28 18.05
N GLY A 455 -2.74 -22.42 17.11
CA GLY A 455 -2.99 -20.98 17.13
C GLY A 455 -2.21 -20.19 18.18
N LYS A 456 -1.32 -20.85 18.93
CA LYS A 456 -0.52 -20.24 20.00
C LYS A 456 0.94 -20.12 19.61
N GLU A 457 1.50 -18.96 19.90
CA GLU A 457 2.90 -18.67 19.66
C GLU A 457 3.83 -19.28 20.72
N TYR A 458 4.89 -19.94 20.26
CA TYR A 458 5.99 -20.44 21.08
C TYR A 458 7.31 -19.83 20.61
N ARG A 459 8.14 -19.43 21.58
CA ARG A 459 9.40 -18.69 21.35
C ARG A 459 10.55 -19.29 22.16
N VAL A 460 11.76 -19.14 21.64
CA VAL A 460 13.04 -19.34 22.32
C VAL A 460 13.95 -18.12 22.05
N ASN A 461 14.75 -17.71 23.04
CA ASN A 461 15.60 -16.52 22.97
C ASN A 461 17.09 -16.89 23.09
N SER A 462 17.95 -16.17 22.39
CA SER A 462 19.40 -16.22 22.58
C SER A 462 19.79 -15.52 23.87
N LYS A 463 21.02 -15.77 24.33
CA LYS A 463 21.65 -15.07 25.46
C LYS A 463 22.64 -14.02 24.96
N THR A 464 23.34 -14.32 23.88
CA THR A 464 24.30 -13.39 23.27
C THR A 464 23.56 -12.15 22.75
N GLN A 465 24.06 -10.98 23.15
CA GLN A 465 23.69 -9.69 22.59
C GLN A 465 24.57 -9.43 21.36
N LEU A 466 23.96 -9.44 20.18
CA LEU A 466 24.64 -9.13 18.93
C LEU A 466 25.10 -7.67 18.92
N GLN A 467 26.26 -7.46 18.32
CA GLN A 467 26.85 -6.13 18.10
C GLN A 467 26.81 -5.79 16.61
N ALA A 468 26.57 -4.51 16.30
CA ALA A 468 26.61 -3.99 14.94
C ALA A 468 28.00 -4.21 14.29
N GLY A 469 28.01 -4.43 12.97
CA GLY A 469 29.20 -4.62 12.15
C GLY A 469 29.83 -6.01 12.23
N ARG A 470 29.30 -6.94 13.04
CA ARG A 470 29.83 -8.31 13.21
C ARG A 470 28.94 -9.35 12.56
N THR A 471 29.54 -10.37 11.95
CA THR A 471 28.80 -11.49 11.37
C THR A 471 28.49 -12.55 12.43
N TYR A 472 27.27 -13.08 12.41
CA TYR A 472 26.81 -14.14 13.31
C TYR A 472 26.14 -15.26 12.51
N HIS A 473 26.37 -16.49 12.95
CA HIS A 473 25.55 -17.64 12.55
C HIS A 473 24.45 -17.85 13.60
N ILE A 474 23.21 -17.92 13.15
CA ILE A 474 22.04 -18.12 14.00
C ILE A 474 21.30 -19.35 13.51
N ALA A 475 20.95 -20.27 14.41
CA ALA A 475 20.14 -21.42 14.06
C ALA A 475 18.94 -21.62 14.98
N PHE A 476 17.80 -21.96 14.39
CA PHE A 476 16.60 -22.48 15.03
C PHE A 476 16.44 -23.96 14.71
N THR A 477 16.07 -24.79 15.69
CA THR A 477 15.67 -26.19 15.45
C THR A 477 14.42 -26.55 16.26
N TYR A 478 13.58 -27.42 15.70
CA TYR A 478 12.44 -28.03 16.37
C TYR A 478 12.30 -29.50 15.99
N ASP A 479 12.26 -30.38 16.99
CA ASP A 479 12.21 -31.84 16.85
C ASP A 479 10.82 -32.44 17.17
N GLY A 480 9.76 -31.63 17.19
CA GLY A 480 8.42 -32.04 17.64
C GLY A 480 8.26 -32.09 19.17
N ARG A 481 9.34 -31.92 19.95
CA ARG A 481 9.32 -31.96 21.43
C ARG A 481 10.05 -30.78 22.08
N ARG A 482 11.05 -30.20 21.42
CA ARG A 482 11.87 -29.10 21.92
C ARG A 482 12.27 -28.16 20.80
N MET A 483 12.18 -26.87 21.11
CA MET A 483 12.74 -25.78 20.32
C MET A 483 14.11 -25.41 20.85
N ARG A 484 15.08 -25.15 19.98
CA ARG A 484 16.44 -24.71 20.37
C ARG A 484 16.92 -23.55 19.51
N ILE A 485 17.74 -22.69 20.11
CA ILE A 485 18.44 -21.61 19.43
C ILE A 485 19.94 -21.72 19.65
N PHE A 486 20.70 -21.50 18.58
CA PHE A 486 22.15 -21.51 18.57
C PHE A 486 22.68 -20.18 18.03
N VAL A 487 23.80 -19.74 18.59
CA VAL A 487 24.59 -18.59 18.10
C VAL A 487 26.02 -19.06 17.90
N ASN A 488 26.55 -18.87 16.69
CA ASN A 488 27.88 -19.31 16.28
C ASN A 488 28.13 -20.79 16.56
N GLY A 489 27.14 -21.64 16.29
CA GLY A 489 27.20 -23.08 16.53
C GLY A 489 26.89 -23.53 17.96
N ARG A 490 26.90 -22.61 18.95
CA ARG A 490 26.70 -22.96 20.37
C ARG A 490 25.23 -22.86 20.79
N LEU A 491 24.72 -23.88 21.48
CA LEU A 491 23.36 -23.87 22.06
C LEU A 491 23.25 -22.76 23.12
N GLU A 492 22.26 -21.87 22.98
CA GLU A 492 22.05 -20.76 23.91
C GLU A 492 20.75 -20.84 24.70
N GLY A 493 19.72 -21.44 24.10
CA GLY A 493 18.40 -21.57 24.72
C GLY A 493 17.65 -22.79 24.21
N GLU A 494 16.85 -23.39 25.08
CA GLU A 494 15.94 -24.46 24.73
C GLU A 494 14.60 -24.32 25.46
N ARG A 495 13.55 -24.87 24.85
CA ARG A 495 12.21 -24.89 25.43
C ARG A 495 11.48 -26.17 25.04
N ARG A 496 10.91 -26.87 26.02
CA ARG A 496 10.03 -28.01 25.77
C ARG A 496 8.70 -27.52 25.19
N THR A 497 8.38 -28.00 24.00
CA THR A 497 7.20 -27.60 23.22
C THR A 497 6.77 -28.81 22.38
N THR A 498 5.55 -29.30 22.56
CA THR A 498 5.05 -30.49 21.84
C THR A 498 3.85 -30.13 20.98
N GLY A 499 3.79 -30.67 19.77
CA GLY A 499 2.68 -30.52 18.85
C GLY A 499 3.14 -30.45 17.41
N ALA A 500 2.19 -30.49 16.48
CA ALA A 500 2.47 -30.17 15.08
C ALA A 500 2.58 -28.65 14.94
N ILE A 501 3.52 -28.17 14.13
CA ILE A 501 3.54 -26.79 13.70
C ILE A 501 2.25 -26.55 12.89
N ASP A 502 1.63 -25.41 13.15
CA ASP A 502 0.42 -24.98 12.46
C ASP A 502 0.65 -24.91 10.94
N ASP A 503 -0.45 -24.89 10.19
CA ASP A 503 -0.39 -24.74 8.74
C ASP A 503 -0.09 -23.28 8.36
N GLY A 504 0.82 -23.06 7.43
CA GLY A 504 1.14 -21.74 6.88
C GLY A 504 1.12 -21.79 5.37
N HIS A 505 0.04 -21.32 4.74
CA HIS A 505 -0.08 -21.35 3.27
C HIS A 505 0.58 -20.16 2.56
N GLY A 506 0.82 -19.04 3.26
CA GLY A 506 1.32 -17.81 2.65
C GLY A 506 2.82 -17.79 2.30
N ASN A 507 3.36 -16.61 2.03
CA ASN A 507 4.74 -16.40 1.57
C ASN A 507 5.76 -16.49 2.73
N LEU A 508 7.02 -16.75 2.39
CA LEU A 508 8.16 -16.64 3.31
C LEU A 508 8.90 -15.33 3.02
N PHE A 509 8.99 -14.47 4.03
CA PHE A 509 9.76 -13.23 3.97
C PHE A 509 11.10 -13.42 4.66
N ILE A 510 12.19 -12.93 4.07
CA ILE A 510 13.55 -12.91 4.64
C ILE A 510 13.99 -11.45 4.78
N GLY A 511 14.57 -11.07 5.92
CA GLY A 511 15.00 -9.69 6.17
C GLY A 511 13.87 -8.73 6.54
N SER A 512 12.70 -9.25 6.92
CA SER A 512 11.64 -8.45 7.54
C SER A 512 10.68 -9.30 8.38
N TYR A 513 9.82 -8.64 9.15
CA TYR A 513 8.80 -9.25 10.01
C TYR A 513 7.46 -8.48 9.91
N ARG A 514 6.33 -9.22 9.95
CA ARG A 514 4.93 -8.74 9.85
C ARG A 514 4.66 -7.82 8.65
N ASN A 515 4.33 -8.38 7.48
CA ASN A 515 4.02 -7.63 6.25
C ASN A 515 5.07 -6.54 5.95
N MET A 516 6.34 -6.92 6.06
CA MET A 516 7.49 -6.06 5.78
C MET A 516 7.66 -4.82 6.71
N ALA A 517 6.91 -4.71 7.81
CA ALA A 517 6.91 -3.54 8.69
C ALA A 517 8.14 -3.40 9.60
N GLN A 518 8.90 -4.48 9.81
CA GLN A 518 10.06 -4.52 10.70
C GLN A 518 11.29 -5.08 9.95
N PRO A 519 11.95 -4.26 9.12
CA PRO A 519 13.06 -4.71 8.28
C PRO A 519 14.33 -5.01 9.09
N PHE A 520 15.19 -5.88 8.55
CA PHE A 520 16.55 -6.11 9.05
C PHE A 520 17.49 -5.00 8.61
N GLU A 521 18.18 -4.36 9.56
CA GLU A 521 19.26 -3.41 9.23
C GLU A 521 20.58 -4.14 9.18
N GLY A 522 21.01 -4.45 7.96
CA GLY A 522 22.25 -5.12 7.70
C GLY A 522 22.11 -6.13 6.58
N GLU A 523 23.02 -7.08 6.55
CA GLU A 523 23.08 -8.08 5.48
C GLU A 523 22.64 -9.45 6.00
N ILE A 524 21.76 -10.10 5.24
CA ILE A 524 21.52 -11.54 5.35
C ILE A 524 22.31 -12.19 4.23
N GLU A 525 23.44 -12.79 4.58
CA GLU A 525 24.36 -13.40 3.62
C GLU A 525 23.81 -14.74 3.10
N GLU A 526 23.13 -15.47 3.97
CA GLU A 526 22.59 -16.80 3.69
C GLU A 526 21.40 -17.12 4.59
N LEU A 527 20.40 -17.80 4.03
CA LEU A 527 19.36 -18.50 4.77
C LEU A 527 19.20 -19.92 4.22
N LYS A 528 19.17 -20.91 5.12
CA LYS A 528 18.84 -22.31 4.80
C LYS A 528 17.64 -22.77 5.61
N LEU A 529 16.76 -23.53 4.97
CA LEU A 529 15.55 -24.09 5.56
C LEU A 529 15.53 -25.60 5.37
N PHE A 530 15.25 -26.33 6.46
CA PHE A 530 15.19 -27.79 6.47
C PHE A 530 13.84 -28.28 7.00
N ALA A 531 13.30 -29.34 6.39
CA ALA A 531 12.09 -30.04 6.86
C ALA A 531 12.38 -31.12 7.92
N ARG A 532 13.51 -31.00 8.62
CA ARG A 532 13.95 -31.89 9.71
C ARG A 532 14.69 -31.11 10.79
N CYS A 533 14.80 -31.71 11.97
CA CYS A 533 15.67 -31.18 13.02
C CYS A 533 17.13 -31.53 12.73
N LEU A 534 18.00 -30.52 12.62
CA LEU A 534 19.44 -30.69 12.56
C LEU A 534 20.02 -30.95 13.95
N SER A 535 21.04 -31.79 14.02
CA SER A 535 21.80 -32.05 15.25
C SER A 535 22.73 -30.88 15.59
N SER A 536 23.13 -30.76 16.86
CA SER A 536 24.10 -29.74 17.28
C SER A 536 25.42 -29.80 16.49
N ASN A 537 25.86 -31.00 16.08
CA ASN A 537 27.07 -31.17 15.27
C ASN A 537 26.89 -30.65 13.83
N GLU A 538 25.73 -30.88 13.22
CA GLU A 538 25.41 -30.31 11.90
C GLU A 538 25.33 -28.78 11.97
N ILE A 539 24.73 -28.23 13.03
CA ILE A 539 24.69 -26.78 13.27
C ILE A 539 26.09 -26.19 13.46
N GLN A 540 26.95 -26.84 14.25
CA GLN A 540 28.32 -26.40 14.46
C GLN A 540 29.14 -26.46 13.16
N THR A 541 28.95 -27.52 12.37
CA THR A 541 29.62 -27.70 11.08
C THR A 541 29.23 -26.58 10.11
N ASP A 542 27.94 -26.28 9.99
CA ASP A 542 27.46 -25.17 9.15
C ASP A 542 27.96 -23.82 9.67
N ALA A 543 28.00 -23.58 10.98
CA ALA A 543 28.50 -22.34 11.57
C ALA A 543 29.97 -22.06 11.21
N THR A 544 30.79 -23.11 11.12
CA THR A 544 32.23 -23.01 10.79
C THR A 544 32.57 -23.17 9.32
N ALA A 545 31.60 -23.54 8.48
CA ALA A 545 31.83 -23.72 7.06
C ALA A 545 32.29 -22.39 6.42
N GLN A 546 33.49 -22.38 5.82
CA GLN A 546 33.93 -21.26 5.01
C GLN A 546 33.00 -21.09 3.80
N PHE A 547 32.80 -19.85 3.38
CA PHE A 547 32.06 -19.51 2.16
C PHE A 547 32.76 -20.10 0.93
N ALA A 548 32.50 -21.36 0.61
CA ALA A 548 32.95 -21.94 -0.65
C ALA A 548 32.29 -21.16 -1.80
N LEU A 549 33.14 -20.57 -2.66
CA LEU A 549 32.75 -19.73 -3.78
C LEU A 549 32.05 -20.48 -4.91
N GLU A 550 32.04 -21.81 -4.89
CA GLU A 550 31.42 -22.64 -5.93
C GLU A 550 30.62 -23.77 -5.28
N VAL A 551 29.32 -23.82 -5.58
CA VAL A 551 28.52 -25.04 -5.38
C VAL A 551 28.95 -26.03 -6.45
N LYS A 552 30.12 -26.63 -6.30
CA LYS A 552 30.53 -27.80 -7.10
C LYS A 552 29.82 -29.01 -6.52
N ALA A 553 28.75 -29.44 -7.18
CA ALA A 553 28.14 -30.79 -7.16
C ALA A 553 28.35 -31.65 -5.90
N GLN A 554 28.29 -31.07 -4.71
CA GLN A 554 28.15 -31.82 -3.47
C GLN A 554 26.67 -32.16 -3.35
N SER A 555 26.38 -33.40 -2.96
CA SER A 555 25.02 -33.81 -2.61
C SER A 555 24.48 -32.81 -1.59
N LEU A 556 23.39 -32.13 -1.95
CA LEU A 556 22.74 -31.18 -1.06
C LEU A 556 22.40 -31.87 0.28
N PRO A 557 22.54 -31.19 1.42
CA PRO A 557 22.21 -31.75 2.71
C PRO A 557 20.79 -32.34 2.73
N MET A 558 20.66 -33.55 3.28
CA MET A 558 19.37 -34.24 3.38
C MET A 558 18.33 -33.35 4.07
N GLY A 559 17.12 -33.27 3.52
CA GLY A 559 16.01 -32.50 4.09
C GLY A 559 16.10 -30.98 3.89
N LEU A 560 17.07 -30.47 3.12
CA LEU A 560 17.11 -29.07 2.69
C LEU A 560 15.95 -28.79 1.73
N ILE A 561 15.14 -27.79 2.05
CA ILE A 561 13.93 -27.42 1.29
C ILE A 561 13.96 -25.99 0.77
N GLY A 562 14.96 -25.20 1.17
CA GLY A 562 15.17 -23.86 0.66
C GLY A 562 16.56 -23.34 1.02
N TRP A 563 17.23 -22.68 0.07
CA TRP A 563 18.54 -22.07 0.29
C TRP A 563 18.70 -20.81 -0.55
N TRP A 564 18.84 -19.65 0.11
CA TRP A 564 18.92 -18.34 -0.55
C TRP A 564 20.13 -17.54 -0.09
N ARG A 565 20.63 -16.66 -0.96
CA ARG A 565 21.84 -15.84 -0.72
C ARG A 565 21.63 -14.38 -1.12
N PRO A 566 20.69 -13.67 -0.49
CA PRO A 566 20.19 -12.38 -0.99
C PRO A 566 21.24 -11.25 -0.96
N ALA A 567 22.28 -11.35 -0.14
CA ALA A 567 23.40 -10.40 -0.19
C ALA A 567 24.13 -10.41 -1.55
N ARG A 568 24.10 -11.54 -2.28
CA ARG A 568 24.80 -11.73 -3.58
C ARG A 568 23.93 -11.46 -4.79
N GLU A 569 22.65 -11.20 -4.59
CA GLU A 569 21.65 -11.17 -5.65
C GLU A 569 21.02 -9.77 -5.73
N LYS A 570 20.68 -9.34 -6.96
CA LYS A 570 20.18 -7.98 -7.24
C LYS A 570 18.65 -7.91 -7.36
N LEU A 571 18.00 -8.94 -7.89
CA LEU A 571 16.56 -8.91 -8.18
C LEU A 571 15.84 -10.17 -7.77
N ILE A 572 16.43 -11.32 -8.09
CA ILE A 572 15.86 -12.63 -7.78
C ILE A 572 16.76 -13.30 -6.76
N ALA A 573 16.18 -13.68 -5.63
CA ALA A 573 16.80 -14.58 -4.69
C ALA A 573 16.59 -16.03 -5.17
N ARG A 574 17.64 -16.64 -5.74
CA ARG A 574 17.55 -17.99 -6.30
C ARG A 574 17.54 -19.04 -5.20
N ASP A 575 16.72 -20.06 -5.39
CA ASP A 575 16.70 -21.24 -4.53
C ASP A 575 17.75 -22.26 -4.97
N TYR A 576 18.84 -22.31 -4.23
CA TYR A 576 19.93 -23.26 -4.45
C TYR A 576 19.64 -24.67 -3.89
N SER A 577 18.46 -24.91 -3.30
CA SER A 577 18.06 -26.24 -2.83
C SER A 577 17.55 -27.16 -3.93
N GLY A 578 17.31 -26.65 -5.14
CA GLY A 578 16.75 -27.40 -6.26
C GLY A 578 15.23 -27.57 -6.22
N ASN A 579 14.53 -26.94 -5.27
CA ASN A 579 13.07 -26.98 -5.18
C ASN A 579 12.37 -25.83 -5.92
N ALA A 580 13.14 -24.98 -6.63
CA ALA A 580 12.64 -23.88 -7.45
C ALA A 580 11.78 -22.85 -6.67
N ASN A 581 12.09 -22.63 -5.39
CA ASN A 581 11.45 -21.60 -4.57
C ASN A 581 12.17 -20.23 -4.71
N ASP A 582 12.39 -19.78 -5.94
CA ASP A 582 12.97 -18.45 -6.18
C ASP A 582 12.06 -17.35 -5.61
N GLY A 583 12.63 -16.24 -5.18
CA GLY A 583 11.86 -15.09 -4.69
C GLY A 583 12.35 -13.74 -5.16
N SER A 584 11.55 -12.72 -4.90
CA SER A 584 11.80 -11.34 -5.31
C SER A 584 12.56 -10.57 -4.23
N ILE A 585 13.55 -9.77 -4.62
CA ILE A 585 14.33 -8.93 -3.71
C ILE A 585 13.85 -7.47 -3.79
N TYR A 586 13.45 -6.95 -2.64
CA TYR A 586 12.99 -5.58 -2.43
C TYR A 586 14.06 -4.75 -1.72
N TRP A 587 14.32 -3.55 -2.23
CA TRP A 587 15.35 -2.64 -1.74
C TRP A 587 14.70 -1.39 -1.14
N ARG A 588 15.17 -0.92 0.02
CA ARG A 588 14.84 0.42 0.51
C ARG A 588 16.09 1.26 0.67
N TRP A 589 16.05 2.47 0.16
CA TRP A 589 17.21 3.36 0.05
C TRP A 589 17.18 4.50 1.07
N GLY A 590 18.33 5.16 1.25
CA GLY A 590 18.62 6.29 2.14
C GLY A 590 19.66 7.23 1.49
N ILE A 591 19.81 8.45 2.02
CA ILE A 591 20.85 9.40 1.57
C ILE A 591 22.07 9.22 2.47
N GLN A 592 23.26 9.32 1.89
CA GLN A 592 24.55 9.21 2.60
C GLN A 592 25.06 10.57 3.07
#